data_AF-A0A7Y6N267-F1
#
_entry.id   AF-A0A7Y6N267-F1
#
_cell.length_a   1.000
_cell.length_b   1.000
_cell.length_c   1.000
_cell.angle_alpha   90.00
_cell.angle_beta   90.00
_cell.angle_gamma   90.00
#
_symmetry.space_group_name_H-M   'P 1'
#
loop_
_entity.id
_entity.type
_entity.pdbx_description
1 polymer ?
#
loop_
_entity_poly.entity_id
_entity_poly.type
_entity_poly.pdbx_seq_one_letter_code
_entity_poly.pdbx_strand_id
1 'polypeptide(L)'
;MVTFNGVTCVSVEHLGLLNIVYGIHIVAPDDAKHARASAVLEAGERLTDKKAALLVFVYSTLGAELAIECDSLRVHETDDGIRGPRLP
;
A
#
# COMPACT_ATOMS: atom_id res chain seq x y z
N MET A 1 3.35 12.22 -1.76
CA MET A 1 2.16 11.63 -1.10
C MET A 1 1.61 10.44 -1.89
N VAL A 2 1.27 9.34 -1.21
CA VAL A 2 0.58 8.18 -1.81
C VAL A 2 -0.79 8.03 -1.15
N THR A 3 -1.84 7.85 -1.94
CA THR A 3 -3.22 7.74 -1.45
C THR A 3 -3.91 6.51 -2.04
N PHE A 4 -4.43 5.65 -1.15
CA PHE A 4 -5.27 4.51 -1.50
C PHE A 4 -6.73 4.95 -1.37
N ASN A 5 -7.49 4.95 -2.46
CA ASN A 5 -8.90 5.40 -2.45
C ASN A 5 -9.84 4.19 -2.39
N GLY A 6 -10.94 4.34 -1.66
CA GLY A 6 -11.94 3.28 -1.54
C GLY A 6 -11.38 2.01 -0.89
N VAL A 7 -10.59 2.19 0.17
CA VAL A 7 -10.01 1.07 0.92
C VAL A 7 -11.14 0.31 1.62
N THR A 8 -11.20 -1.00 1.38
CA THR A 8 -12.23 -1.89 1.95
C THR A 8 -11.69 -2.79 3.04
N CYS A 9 -10.39 -3.10 3.01
CA CYS A 9 -9.70 -3.91 4.00
C CYS A 9 -8.21 -3.53 4.08
N VAL A 10 -7.69 -3.48 5.31
CA VAL A 10 -6.27 -3.25 5.59
C VAL A 10 -5.83 -4.27 6.63
N SER A 11 -4.70 -4.92 6.38
CA SER A 11 -4.11 -5.85 7.32
C SER A 11 -2.63 -5.61 7.46
N VAL A 12 -2.21 -5.34 8.70
CA VAL A 12 -0.83 -5.09 9.09
C VAL A 12 -0.35 -6.32 9.84
N GLU A 13 0.59 -7.05 9.27
CA GLU A 13 1.18 -8.20 9.94
C GLU A 13 2.48 -7.80 10.65
N HIS A 14 2.57 -8.19 11.92
CA HIS A 14 3.77 -8.22 12.76
C HIS A 14 4.44 -6.87 13.13
N LEU A 15 4.19 -5.72 12.48
CA LEU A 15 4.72 -4.38 12.87
C LEU A 15 3.97 -3.20 12.20
N GLY A 16 3.96 -2.00 12.81
CA GLY A 16 3.42 -0.76 12.21
C GLY A 16 4.39 0.01 11.30
N LEU A 17 3.86 0.72 10.30
CA LEU A 17 4.63 1.51 9.32
C LEU A 17 5.28 2.74 9.97
N LEU A 18 6.54 2.63 10.35
CA LEU A 18 7.41 3.78 10.58
C LEU A 18 8.67 3.66 9.71
N ASN A 19 8.82 4.64 8.82
CA ASN A 19 10.00 4.97 8.02
C ASN A 19 10.41 4.00 6.88
N ILE A 20 10.20 4.54 5.67
CA ILE A 20 10.68 4.12 4.33
C ILE A 20 9.91 2.95 3.72
N VAL A 21 8.81 3.31 3.04
CA VAL A 21 8.26 2.47 1.97
C VAL A 21 9.31 2.38 0.87
N TYR A 22 9.89 1.19 0.64
CA TYR A 22 10.87 1.00 -0.45
C TYR A 22 10.23 0.43 -1.72
N GLY A 23 8.98 -0.05 -1.64
CA GLY A 23 8.27 -0.60 -2.78
C GLY A 23 6.76 -0.67 -2.56
N ILE A 24 6.02 -0.41 -3.63
CA ILE A 24 4.58 -0.66 -3.73
C ILE A 24 4.40 -1.65 -4.88
N HIS A 25 3.76 -2.78 -4.60
CA HIS A 25 3.52 -3.84 -5.58
C HIS A 25 2.03 -4.04 -5.78
N ILE A 26 1.55 -3.75 -6.99
CA ILE A 26 0.16 -4.03 -7.37
C ILE A 26 0.09 -5.52 -7.72
N VAL A 27 -0.74 -6.26 -6.98
CA VAL A 27 -0.82 -7.72 -7.07
C VAL A 27 -1.91 -8.09 -8.09
N ALA A 28 -1.51 -8.52 -9.27
CA ALA A 28 -2.43 -9.03 -10.28
C ALA A 28 -2.96 -10.44 -9.92
N PRO A 29 -4.09 -10.91 -10.47
CA PRO A 29 -4.65 -12.24 -10.17
C PRO A 29 -3.72 -13.43 -10.44
N ASP A 30 -2.81 -13.30 -11.41
CA ASP A 30 -1.82 -14.29 -11.81
C ASP A 30 -0.47 -14.13 -11.06
N ASP A 31 -0.35 -13.13 -10.20
CA ASP A 31 0.84 -12.90 -9.40
C ASP A 31 1.00 -13.99 -8.32
N ALA A 32 2.21 -14.51 -8.15
CA ALA A 32 2.52 -15.51 -7.13
C ALA A 32 2.18 -15.06 -5.69
N LYS A 33 2.09 -13.75 -5.45
CA LYS A 33 1.72 -13.15 -4.16
C LYS A 33 0.21 -13.01 -3.97
N HIS A 34 -0.62 -13.21 -5.01
CA HIS A 34 -2.06 -13.01 -4.96
C HIS A 34 -2.75 -13.88 -3.91
N ALA A 35 -2.41 -15.17 -3.85
CA ALA A 35 -2.97 -16.08 -2.87
C ALA A 35 -2.65 -15.64 -1.43
N ARG A 36 -1.40 -15.21 -1.18
CA ARG A 36 -0.96 -14.70 0.12
C ARG A 36 -1.67 -13.39 0.47
N ALA A 37 -1.71 -12.42 -0.45
CA ALA A 37 -2.39 -11.14 -0.25
C ALA A 37 -3.86 -11.34 0.12
N SER A 38 -4.54 -12.21 -0.63
CA SER A 38 -5.94 -12.54 -0.41
C SER A 38 -6.15 -13.15 0.97
N ALA A 39 -5.32 -14.12 1.38
CA ALA A 39 -5.45 -14.77 2.68
C ALA A 39 -5.25 -13.79 3.85
N VAL A 40 -4.25 -12.91 3.76
CA VAL A 40 -3.97 -11.88 4.78
C VAL A 40 -5.12 -10.88 4.92
N LEU A 41 -5.78 -10.52 3.80
CA LEU A 41 -6.92 -9.61 3.80
C LEU A 41 -8.22 -10.28 4.26
N GLU A 42 -8.43 -11.57 3.95
CA GLU A 42 -9.57 -12.31 4.52
C GLU A 42 -9.47 -12.46 6.04
N ALA A 43 -8.25 -12.54 6.59
CA ALA A 43 -8.01 -12.53 8.03
C ALA A 43 -7.98 -11.12 8.63
N GLY A 44 -7.97 -10.07 7.80
CA GLY A 44 -7.84 -8.67 8.20
C GLY A 44 -9.17 -8.05 8.62
N GLU A 45 -9.07 -6.86 9.23
CA GLU A 45 -10.26 -6.07 9.58
C GLU A 45 -10.86 -5.46 8.31
N ARG A 46 -12.13 -5.77 8.03
CA ARG A 46 -12.89 -5.17 6.94
C ARG A 46 -13.49 -3.85 7.40
N LEU A 47 -13.21 -2.79 6.66
CA LEU A 47 -13.82 -1.47 6.85
C LEU A 47 -15.21 -1.40 6.22
N THR A 48 -15.48 -2.28 5.25
CA THR A 48 -16.76 -2.39 4.53
C THR A 48 -17.00 -3.83 4.09
N ASP A 49 -18.26 -4.18 3.78
CA ASP A 49 -18.64 -5.49 3.21
C ASP A 49 -18.30 -5.63 1.71
N LYS A 50 -17.86 -4.55 1.06
CA LYS A 50 -17.50 -4.54 -0.36
C LYS A 50 -16.10 -5.13 -0.57
N LYS A 51 -15.93 -5.88 -1.66
CA LYS A 51 -14.63 -6.25 -2.24
C LYS A 51 -14.18 -5.18 -3.25
N ALA A 52 -12.96 -4.66 -3.10
CA ALA A 52 -12.39 -3.71 -4.06
C ALA A 52 -11.62 -4.41 -5.20
N ALA A 53 -11.33 -3.68 -6.28
CA ALA A 53 -10.77 -4.22 -7.51
C ALA A 53 -9.24 -4.43 -7.48
N LEU A 54 -8.52 -3.76 -6.57
CA LEU A 54 -7.06 -3.82 -6.49
C LEU A 54 -6.57 -4.37 -5.16
N LEU A 55 -5.56 -5.22 -5.26
CA LEU A 55 -4.74 -5.70 -4.15
C LEU A 55 -3.36 -5.07 -4.23
N VAL A 56 -2.90 -4.48 -3.13
CA VAL A 56 -1.59 -3.83 -3.07
C VAL A 56 -0.82 -4.31 -1.86
N PHE A 57 0.46 -4.64 -2.07
CA PHE A 57 1.44 -4.79 -1.00
C PHE A 57 2.32 -3.56 -0.90
N VAL A 58 2.47 -3.05 0.32
CA VAL A 58 3.45 -2.01 0.66
C VAL A 58 4.53 -2.63 1.52
N TYR A 59 5.78 -2.45 1.11
CA TYR A 59 6.95 -3.01 1.80
C TYR A 59 7.72 -1.92 2.53
N SER A 60 7.99 -2.14 3.81
CA SER A 60 8.85 -1.30 4.64
C SER A 60 10.26 -1.89 4.77
N THR A 61 11.28 -1.03 4.82
CA THR A 61 12.67 -1.47 5.08
C THR A 61 12.87 -2.10 6.45
N LEU A 62 11.92 -1.90 7.38
CA LEU A 62 11.93 -2.54 8.70
C LEU A 62 11.31 -3.95 8.70
N GLY A 63 11.07 -4.54 7.53
CA GLY A 63 10.51 -5.89 7.39
C GLY A 63 9.01 -5.98 7.64
N ALA A 64 8.31 -4.84 7.73
CA ALA A 64 6.85 -4.80 7.81
C ALA A 64 6.23 -4.87 6.39
N GLU A 65 5.16 -5.64 6.26
CA GLU A 65 4.38 -5.79 5.03
C GLU A 65 2.93 -5.41 5.31
N LEU A 66 2.37 -4.58 4.44
CA LEU A 66 0.98 -4.15 4.53
C LEU A 66 0.22 -4.62 3.29
N ALA A 67 -0.83 -5.41 3.50
CA ALA A 67 -1.79 -5.76 2.46
C ALA A 67 -2.96 -4.76 2.49
N ILE A 68 -3.34 -4.26 1.31
CA ILE A 68 -4.41 -3.28 1.14
C ILE A 68 -5.34 -3.74 0.01
N GLU A 69 -6.64 -3.78 0.29
CA GLU A 69 -7.71 -3.91 -0.71
C GLU A 69 -8.30 -2.52 -0.97
N CYS A 70 -8.20 -2.01 -2.20
CA CYS A 70 -8.68 -0.66 -2.55
C CYS A 70 -9.21 -0.54 -3.99
N ASP A 71 -9.95 0.53 -4.29
CA ASP A 71 -10.49 0.77 -5.63
C ASP A 71 -9.44 1.39 -6.57
N SER A 72 -8.55 2.26 -6.06
CA SER A 72 -7.48 2.89 -6.85
C SER A 72 -6.30 3.38 -6.01
N LEU A 73 -5.12 3.46 -6.63
CA LEU A 73 -3.90 4.06 -6.08
C LEU A 73 -3.61 5.37 -6.80
N ARG A 74 -3.39 6.47 -6.07
CA ARG A 74 -2.87 7.73 -6.61
C ARG A 74 -1.53 8.08 -5.98
N VAL A 75 -0.59 8.50 -6.81
CA VAL A 75 0.72 8.99 -6.40
C VAL A 75 0.84 10.44 -6.83
N HIS A 76 1.12 11.31 -5.87
CA HIS A 76 1.39 12.73 -6.10
C HIS A 76 2.78 13.07 -5.58
N GLU A 77 3.58 13.72 -6.41
CA GLU A 77 4.78 14.38 -5.92
C GLU A 77 4.36 15.51 -4.99
N THR A 78 4.88 15.47 -3.76
CA THR A 78 4.72 16.56 -2.81
C THR A 78 6.01 17.34 -2.83
N ASP A 79 5.98 18.54 -3.39
CA ASP A 79 7.10 19.47 -3.32
C ASP A 79 7.15 20.01 -1.88
N ASP A 80 7.97 19.38 -1.04
CA ASP A 80 8.23 19.82 0.34
C ASP A 80 9.12 21.08 0.39
N GLY A 81 9.16 21.87 -0.69
CA GLY A 81 9.64 23.24 -0.67
C GLY A 81 11.13 23.42 -0.41
N ILE A 82 11.96 22.38 -0.55
CA ILE A 82 13.41 22.56 -0.56
C ILE A 82 13.82 22.95 -1.98
N ARG A 83 13.67 24.24 -2.28
CA ARG A 83 14.37 24.86 -3.41
C ARG A 83 15.87 24.70 -3.16
N GLY A 84 16.50 23.75 -3.86
CA GLY A 84 17.95 23.72 -4.02
C GLY A 84 18.45 25.04 -4.61
N PRO A 85 19.71 25.44 -4.36
CA PRO A 85 20.22 26.70 -4.84
C PRO A 85 20.14 26.72 -6.37
N ARG A 86 19.56 27.80 -6.93
CA ARG A 86 19.67 28.09 -8.35
C ARG A 86 21.14 28.40 -8.61
N LEU A 87 21.84 27.46 -9.25
CA LEU A 87 23.16 27.72 -9.80
C LEU A 87 23.03 28.78 -10.92
N PRO A 88 24.05 29.64 -11.09
CA PRO A 88 24.01 30.81 -11.96
C PRO A 88 23.83 30.47 -13.44
#